data_AF-A0A9P8JLL4-F1
#
_entry.id   AF-A0A9P8JLL4-F1
#
_cell.length_a   1.000
_cell.length_b   1.000
_cell.length_c   1.000
_cell.angle_alpha   90.00
_cell.angle_beta   90.00
_cell.angle_gamma   90.00
#
_symmetry.space_group_name_H-M   'P 1'
#
loop_
_entity.id
_entity.type
_entity.pdbx_description
1 polymer ?
#
loop_
_entity_poly.entity_id
_entity_poly.type
_entity_poly.pdbx_seq_one_letter_code
_entity_poly.pdbx_strand_id
1 'polypeptide(L)'
;MATGSGAALARRALWGAGTRCIYRARQPAIQKRYQTIQSAPSTTPPLGDPLDPTPPPPRSRTSRVLGATALFVFATAAGLAMSVAPAIETANGFLSPPTNAETLSLFVPASPEAEEINKRLTSNPLAESLRANPQWAESRPHMKIP
;
A
#
# COMPACT_ATOMS: atom_id res chain seq x y z
N MET A 1 -11.19 -30.76 51.51
CA MET A 1 -9.90 -30.17 51.94
C MET A 1 -8.79 -30.83 51.15
N ALA A 2 -8.10 -30.10 50.28
CA ALA A 2 -6.68 -30.30 49.91
C ALA A 2 -6.36 -29.40 48.70
N THR A 3 -5.64 -28.34 49.01
CA THR A 3 -4.90 -27.45 48.12
C THR A 3 -3.73 -28.17 47.45
N GLY A 4 -3.36 -27.75 46.23
CA GLY A 4 -2.07 -28.09 45.61
C GLY A 4 -2.02 -27.54 44.19
N SER A 5 -1.50 -26.31 43.99
CA SER A 5 -0.08 -25.99 43.84
C SER A 5 0.36 -26.10 42.38
N GLY A 6 0.77 -24.96 41.83
CA GLY A 6 1.08 -24.76 40.42
C GLY A 6 2.34 -25.49 39.96
N ALA A 7 2.36 -25.73 38.65
CA ALA A 7 3.58 -26.02 37.91
C ALA A 7 3.71 -24.99 36.78
N ALA A 8 4.70 -24.10 36.94
CA ALA A 8 5.13 -23.16 35.92
C ALA A 8 5.69 -23.93 34.72
N LEU A 9 5.02 -23.82 33.58
CA LEU A 9 5.48 -24.38 32.31
C LEU A 9 6.57 -23.47 31.73
N ALA A 10 7.82 -23.79 32.08
CA ALA A 10 9.01 -23.20 31.50
C ALA A 10 9.11 -23.59 30.01
N ARG A 11 8.63 -22.73 29.13
CA ARG A 11 8.85 -22.85 27.68
C ARG A 11 10.29 -22.44 27.34
N ARG A 12 11.19 -23.42 27.32
CA ARG A 12 12.49 -23.28 26.64
C ARG A 12 12.26 -23.27 25.13
N ALA A 13 12.29 -22.09 24.52
CA ALA A 13 12.45 -21.95 23.08
C ALA A 13 13.91 -22.24 22.73
N LEU A 14 14.18 -23.41 22.12
CA LEU A 14 15.40 -23.62 21.33
C LEU A 14 15.25 -22.79 20.06
N TRP A 15 15.93 -21.64 19.98
CA TRP A 15 16.16 -20.96 18.70
C TRP A 15 17.45 -21.47 18.11
N GLY A 16 17.33 -22.00 16.90
CA GLY A 16 18.39 -22.62 16.14
C GLY A 16 19.56 -21.66 15.86
N ALA A 17 20.76 -22.25 15.94
CA ALA A 17 21.90 -21.85 15.13
C ALA A 17 21.48 -21.83 13.64
N GLY A 18 21.96 -20.98 12.76
CA GLY A 18 23.08 -20.07 12.84
C GLY A 18 23.52 -19.82 11.40
N THR A 19 23.31 -18.61 10.91
CA THR A 19 23.99 -18.09 9.73
C THR A 19 24.07 -16.58 9.88
N ARG A 20 25.01 -16.14 10.72
CA ARG A 20 25.38 -14.72 10.78
C ARG A 20 26.16 -14.41 9.50
N CYS A 21 25.46 -13.91 8.50
CA CYS A 21 26.10 -13.23 7.38
C CYS A 21 26.68 -11.91 7.94
N ILE A 22 27.95 -11.93 8.30
CA ILE A 22 28.68 -10.73 8.72
C ILE A 22 28.93 -9.90 7.47
N TYR A 23 27.98 -9.04 7.10
CA TYR A 23 28.25 -7.94 6.20
C TYR A 23 29.23 -6.99 6.90
N ARG A 24 30.51 -7.14 6.59
CA ARG A 24 31.57 -6.23 6.98
C ARG A 24 31.40 -4.95 6.15
N ALA A 25 30.46 -4.09 6.56
CA ALA A 25 30.36 -2.74 6.01
C ALA A 25 31.70 -2.03 6.31
N ARG A 26 32.53 -1.87 5.27
CA ARG A 26 33.68 -0.98 5.30
C ARG A 26 33.16 0.40 5.67
N GLN A 27 33.39 0.83 6.90
CA GLN A 27 33.20 2.23 7.27
C GLN A 27 34.12 3.06 6.38
N PRO A 28 33.60 4.04 5.60
CA PRO A 28 34.47 4.99 4.96
C PRO A 28 35.18 5.76 6.08
N ALA A 29 36.52 5.73 6.06
CA ALA A 29 37.33 6.52 6.96
C ALA A 29 36.94 7.98 6.80
N ILE A 30 36.23 8.53 7.79
CA ILE A 30 35.92 9.95 7.87
C ILE A 30 37.27 10.65 8.08
N GLN A 31 37.88 11.12 6.99
CA GLN A 31 39.03 11.99 7.07
C GLN A 31 38.60 13.28 7.74
N LYS A 32 38.99 13.46 9.00
CA LYS A 32 38.94 14.76 9.67
C LYS A 32 39.90 15.68 8.93
N ARG A 33 39.34 16.51 8.05
CA ARG A 33 40.07 17.59 7.38
C ARG A 33 40.41 18.64 8.43
N TYR A 34 41.61 18.57 8.99
CA TYR A 34 42.16 19.66 9.79
C TYR A 34 42.38 20.84 8.85
N GLN A 35 41.60 21.92 9.00
CA GLN A 35 41.91 23.19 8.36
C GLN A 35 43.02 23.86 9.17
N THR A 36 44.23 23.92 8.60
CA THR A 36 45.29 24.79 9.11
C THR A 36 44.96 26.21 8.66
N ILE A 37 44.49 27.04 9.57
CA ILE A 37 44.40 28.48 9.35
C ILE A 37 45.83 29.03 9.46
N GLN A 38 46.39 29.49 8.34
CA GLN A 38 47.60 30.31 8.34
C GLN A 38 47.29 31.64 9.03
N SER A 39 47.88 31.87 10.19
CA SER A 39 47.89 33.18 10.85
C SER A 39 48.84 34.11 10.10
N ALA A 40 48.28 35.08 9.36
CA ALA A 40 49.02 36.26 8.92
C ALA A 40 49.25 37.19 10.13
N PRO A 41 50.40 37.90 10.22
CA PRO A 41 50.61 38.89 11.28
C PRO A 41 49.94 40.20 10.88
N SER A 42 48.70 40.41 11.31
CA SER A 42 48.03 41.71 11.23
C SER A 42 47.97 42.35 12.62
N THR A 43 48.81 43.36 12.82
CA THR A 43 48.79 44.32 13.92
C THR A 43 47.36 44.77 14.26
N THR A 44 46.93 44.56 15.50
CA THR A 44 45.62 45.01 16.01
C THR A 44 45.82 45.69 17.38
N PRO A 45 45.38 46.94 17.59
CA PRO A 45 45.13 47.47 18.95
C PRO A 45 43.83 46.88 19.50
N PRO A 46 43.65 46.78 20.83
CA PRO A 46 42.77 45.78 21.43
C PRO A 46 41.29 46.18 21.46
N LEU A 47 40.47 45.15 21.71
CA LEU A 47 39.12 45.13 22.26
C LEU A 47 37.97 44.98 21.25
N GLY A 48 37.45 43.76 21.18
CA GLY A 48 36.21 43.39 20.50
C GLY A 48 36.00 41.88 20.56
N ASP A 49 35.32 41.40 21.61
CA ASP A 49 35.01 39.99 21.82
C ASP A 49 34.25 39.37 20.62
N PRO A 50 34.65 38.19 20.10
CA PRO A 50 33.85 37.48 19.12
C PRO A 50 32.74 36.69 19.82
N LEU A 51 31.48 37.00 19.49
CA LEU A 51 30.32 36.20 19.87
C LEU A 51 30.44 34.80 19.24
N ASP A 52 30.63 33.81 20.10
CA ASP A 52 30.80 32.40 19.78
C ASP A 52 29.48 31.80 19.20
N PRO A 53 29.44 31.24 17.98
CA PRO A 53 28.23 30.63 17.43
C PRO A 53 27.99 29.28 18.11
N THR A 54 27.09 29.26 19.09
CA THR A 54 26.71 28.03 19.80
C THR A 54 26.07 27.02 18.83
N PRO A 55 26.55 25.76 18.77
CA PRO A 55 25.97 24.74 17.89
C PRO A 55 24.54 24.36 18.35
N PRO A 56 23.60 24.10 17.42
CA PRO A 56 22.23 23.76 17.78
C PRO A 56 22.18 22.42 18.54
N PRO A 57 21.25 22.27 19.50
CA PRO A 57 21.18 21.07 20.33
C PRO A 57 20.86 19.82 19.50
N PRO A 58 21.46 18.66 19.83
CA PRO A 58 21.24 17.42 19.10
C PRO A 58 19.78 16.96 19.26
N ARG A 59 19.07 16.80 18.14
CA ARG A 59 17.70 16.27 18.15
C ARG A 59 17.67 14.82 18.66
N SER A 60 16.63 14.49 19.41
CA SER A 60 16.48 13.16 20.02
C SER A 60 16.38 12.05 18.95
N ARG A 61 17.03 10.91 19.18
CA ARG A 61 16.97 9.75 18.26
C ARG A 61 15.57 9.15 18.19
N THR A 62 14.80 9.21 19.28
CA THR A 62 13.42 8.72 19.37
C THR A 62 12.47 9.54 18.52
N SER A 63 12.55 10.88 18.55
CA SER A 63 11.74 11.74 17.67
C SER A 63 12.03 11.51 16.19
N ARG A 64 13.27 11.11 15.85
CA ARG A 64 13.65 10.77 14.48
C ARG A 64 13.02 9.45 14.01
N VAL A 65 13.01 8.44 14.87
CA VAL A 65 12.39 7.15 14.56
C VAL A 65 10.88 7.31 14.42
N LEU A 66 10.22 7.99 15.36
CA LEU A 66 8.77 8.24 15.32
C LEU A 66 8.36 9.04 14.08
N GLY A 67 9.12 10.09 13.75
CA GLY A 67 8.87 10.87 12.54
C GLY A 67 9.05 10.04 11.27
N ALA A 68 10.09 9.19 11.20
CA ALA A 68 10.32 8.32 10.06
C ALA A 68 9.23 7.23 9.92
N THR A 69 8.77 6.63 11.02
CA THR A 69 7.68 5.65 10.99
C THR A 69 6.36 6.29 10.60
N ALA A 70 6.06 7.50 11.09
CA ALA A 70 4.86 8.23 10.71
C ALA A 70 4.87 8.59 9.21
N LEU A 71 6.02 9.06 8.71
CA LEU A 71 6.19 9.36 7.28
C LEU A 71 6.08 8.09 6.42
N PHE A 72 6.62 6.96 6.90
CA PHE A 72 6.48 5.67 6.23
C PHE A 72 5.01 5.23 6.15
N VAL A 73 4.29 5.20 7.27
CA VAL A 73 2.86 4.84 7.30
C VAL A 73 2.05 5.77 6.39
N PHE A 74 2.32 7.08 6.44
CA PHE A 74 1.65 8.06 5.59
C PHE A 74 1.94 7.84 4.11
N ALA A 75 3.21 7.68 3.73
CA ALA A 75 3.61 7.45 2.34
C ALA A 75 3.06 6.12 1.80
N THR A 76 3.05 5.07 2.63
CA THR A 76 2.44 3.78 2.29
C THR A 76 0.94 3.90 2.13
N ALA A 77 0.24 4.57 3.04
CA ALA A 77 -1.21 4.77 2.94
C ALA A 77 -1.60 5.60 1.71
N ALA A 78 -0.86 6.68 1.43
CA ALA A 78 -1.07 7.52 0.25
C ALA A 78 -0.82 6.73 -1.06
N GLY A 79 0.26 5.95 -1.13
CA GLY A 79 0.56 5.09 -2.28
C GLY A 79 -0.49 4.00 -2.47
N LEU A 80 -0.93 3.35 -1.39
CA LEU A 80 -1.97 2.33 -1.43
C LEU A 80 -3.30 2.93 -1.91
N ALA A 81 -3.71 4.07 -1.37
CA ALA A 81 -4.95 4.75 -1.75
C ALA A 81 -4.96 5.11 -3.25
N MET A 82 -3.84 5.58 -3.79
CA MET A 82 -3.73 5.85 -5.24
C MET A 82 -3.75 4.57 -6.08
N SER A 83 -3.17 3.46 -5.61
CA SER A 83 -3.14 2.21 -6.37
C SER A 83 -4.45 1.41 -6.33
N VAL A 84 -5.24 1.53 -5.25
CA VAL A 84 -6.42 0.69 -5.00
C VAL A 84 -7.68 1.24 -5.70
N ALA A 85 -7.66 2.48 -6.18
CA ALA A 85 -8.80 3.10 -6.87
C ALA A 85 -9.47 2.19 -7.93
N PRO A 86 -8.75 1.62 -8.93
CA PRO A 86 -9.36 0.71 -9.91
C PRO A 86 -9.76 -0.66 -9.32
N ALA A 87 -9.14 -1.08 -8.21
CA ALA A 87 -9.48 -2.33 -7.54
C ALA A 87 -10.82 -2.24 -6.78
N ILE A 88 -11.24 -1.04 -6.37
CA ILE A 88 -12.54 -0.84 -5.70
C ILE A 88 -13.70 -1.02 -6.68
N GLU A 89 -13.58 -0.51 -7.91
CA GLU A 89 -14.62 -0.65 -8.93
C GLU A 89 -14.83 -2.11 -9.33
N THR A 90 -13.75 -2.84 -9.56
CA THR A 90 -13.81 -4.29 -9.84
C THR A 90 -14.37 -5.08 -8.66
N ALA A 91 -13.92 -4.80 -7.44
CA ALA A 91 -14.47 -5.44 -6.24
C ALA A 91 -15.97 -5.17 -6.06
N ASN A 92 -16.42 -3.94 -6.32
CA ASN A 92 -17.86 -3.61 -6.28
C ASN A 92 -18.65 -4.35 -7.35
N GLY A 93 -18.10 -4.53 -8.55
CA GLY A 93 -18.74 -5.34 -9.61
C GLY A 93 -18.90 -6.82 -9.22
N PHE A 94 -17.98 -7.37 -8.43
CA PHE A 94 -18.10 -8.73 -7.89
C PHE A 94 -19.05 -8.82 -6.69
N LEU A 95 -19.08 -7.82 -5.82
CA LEU A 95 -19.93 -7.79 -4.62
C LEU A 95 -21.40 -7.50 -4.96
N SER A 96 -21.64 -6.69 -5.99
CA SER A 96 -22.96 -6.26 -6.44
C SER A 96 -23.14 -6.54 -7.93
N PRO A 97 -23.21 -7.82 -8.34
CA PRO A 97 -23.41 -8.15 -9.74
C PRO A 97 -24.78 -7.66 -10.23
N PRO A 98 -24.90 -7.20 -11.48
CA PRO A 98 -26.15 -6.71 -12.03
C PRO A 98 -27.23 -7.80 -12.04
N THR A 99 -28.48 -7.39 -11.84
CA THR A 99 -29.62 -8.31 -11.87
C THR A 99 -29.86 -8.82 -13.30
N ASN A 100 -30.55 -9.96 -13.42
CA ASN A 100 -30.87 -10.56 -14.72
C ASN A 100 -31.58 -9.58 -15.67
N ALA A 101 -32.51 -8.79 -15.15
CA ALA A 101 -33.27 -7.81 -15.92
C ALA A 101 -32.40 -6.65 -16.42
N GLU A 102 -31.55 -6.10 -15.54
CA GLU A 102 -30.61 -5.03 -15.91
C GLU A 102 -29.64 -5.51 -16.99
N THR A 103 -29.22 -6.78 -16.92
CA THR A 103 -28.28 -7.39 -17.85
C THR A 103 -28.78 -7.38 -19.31
N LEU A 104 -30.10 -7.36 -19.54
CA LEU A 104 -30.66 -7.26 -20.89
C LEU A 104 -30.37 -5.91 -21.55
N SER A 105 -30.29 -4.85 -20.75
CA SER A 105 -30.01 -3.48 -21.22
C SER A 105 -28.52 -3.15 -21.30
N LEU A 106 -27.64 -3.96 -20.69
CA LEU A 106 -26.20 -3.72 -20.65
C LEU A 106 -25.47 -4.04 -21.97
N PHE A 107 -26.07 -4.83 -22.85
CA PHE A 107 -25.43 -5.21 -24.11
C PHE A 107 -25.45 -4.03 -25.09
N VAL A 108 -24.27 -3.46 -25.34
CA VAL A 108 -24.06 -2.43 -26.37
C VAL A 108 -23.35 -3.07 -27.57
N PRO A 109 -23.98 -3.14 -28.74
CA PRO A 109 -23.36 -3.74 -29.92
C PRO A 109 -22.18 -2.89 -30.39
N ALA A 110 -21.02 -3.51 -30.57
CA ALA A 110 -19.81 -2.84 -31.05
C ALA A 110 -19.76 -2.70 -32.59
N SER A 111 -20.56 -3.50 -33.31
CA SER A 111 -20.59 -3.54 -34.78
C SER A 111 -22.03 -3.69 -35.28
N PRO A 112 -22.34 -3.27 -36.53
CA PRO A 112 -23.66 -3.45 -37.12
C PRO A 112 -24.05 -4.93 -37.25
N GLU A 113 -23.08 -5.82 -37.45
CA GLU A 113 -23.30 -7.26 -37.45
C GLU A 113 -23.75 -7.77 -36.07
N ALA A 114 -23.12 -7.30 -34.99
CA ALA A 114 -23.51 -7.67 -33.63
C ALA A 114 -24.93 -7.20 -33.28
N GLU A 115 -25.33 -6.02 -33.79
CA GLU A 115 -26.69 -5.51 -33.66
C GLU A 115 -27.69 -6.41 -34.39
N GLU A 116 -27.40 -6.82 -35.63
CA GLU A 116 -28.25 -7.72 -36.40
C GLU A 116 -28.40 -9.09 -35.73
N ILE A 117 -27.30 -9.66 -35.22
CA ILE A 117 -27.32 -10.92 -34.48
C ILE A 117 -28.18 -10.80 -33.23
N ASN A 118 -27.97 -9.76 -32.41
CA ASN A 118 -28.76 -9.56 -31.20
C ASN A 118 -30.26 -9.36 -31.53
N LYS A 119 -30.57 -8.65 -32.62
CA LYS A 119 -31.95 -8.53 -33.11
C LYS A 119 -32.54 -9.89 -33.47
N ARG A 120 -31.82 -10.73 -34.23
CA ARG A 120 -32.27 -12.08 -34.61
C ARG A 120 -32.46 -13.01 -33.40
N LEU A 121 -31.59 -12.92 -32.40
CA LEU A 121 -31.69 -13.70 -31.16
C LEU A 121 -32.89 -13.26 -30.31
N THR A 122 -33.10 -11.95 -30.19
CA THR A 122 -34.19 -11.39 -29.38
C THR A 122 -35.56 -11.55 -30.03
N SER A 123 -35.66 -11.43 -31.36
CA SER A 123 -36.88 -11.64 -32.13
C SER A 123 -37.16 -13.10 -32.49
N ASN A 124 -36.44 -14.06 -31.90
CA ASN A 124 -36.67 -15.47 -32.17
C ASN A 124 -37.99 -15.92 -31.49
N PRO A 125 -38.91 -16.62 -32.19
CA PRO A 125 -40.20 -17.02 -31.62
C PRO A 125 -40.06 -17.91 -30.39
N LEU A 126 -39.00 -18.72 -30.31
CA LEU A 126 -38.71 -19.52 -29.12
C LEU A 126 -38.35 -18.61 -27.94
N ALA A 127 -37.48 -17.61 -28.15
CA ALA A 127 -37.09 -16.67 -27.10
C ALA A 127 -38.29 -15.87 -26.58
N GLU A 128 -39.19 -15.43 -27.47
CA GLU A 128 -40.45 -14.77 -27.08
C GLU A 128 -41.35 -15.70 -26.24
N SER A 129 -41.51 -16.96 -26.65
CA SER A 129 -42.31 -17.93 -25.91
C SER A 129 -41.76 -18.22 -24.51
N LEU A 130 -40.44 -18.24 -24.35
CA LEU A 130 -39.78 -18.45 -23.06
C LEU A 130 -39.90 -17.22 -22.15
N ARG A 131 -39.83 -16.00 -22.69
CA ARG A 131 -40.05 -14.76 -21.93
C ARG A 131 -41.51 -14.59 -21.49
N ALA A 132 -42.46 -15.11 -22.25
CA ALA A 132 -43.87 -15.08 -21.89
C ALA A 132 -44.20 -15.97 -20.67
N ASN A 133 -43.35 -16.96 -20.36
CA ASN A 133 -43.56 -17.86 -19.25
C ASN A 133 -42.99 -17.26 -17.93
N PRO A 134 -43.82 -16.98 -16.90
CA PRO A 134 -43.35 -16.40 -15.64
C PRO A 134 -42.47 -17.34 -14.80
N GLN A 135 -42.42 -18.64 -15.12
CA GLN A 135 -41.51 -19.58 -14.46
C GLN A 135 -40.05 -19.43 -14.94
N TRP A 136 -39.82 -18.68 -16.01
CA TRP A 136 -38.53 -18.57 -16.68
C TRP A 136 -38.05 -17.12 -16.64
N ALA A 137 -36.75 -16.94 -16.41
CA ALA A 137 -36.12 -15.61 -16.43
C ALA A 137 -34.92 -15.65 -17.36
N GLU A 138 -34.85 -14.72 -18.31
CA GLU A 138 -33.68 -14.56 -19.17
C GLU A 138 -32.49 -14.09 -18.33
N SER A 139 -31.35 -14.76 -18.46
CA SER A 139 -30.11 -14.43 -17.76
C SER A 139 -28.95 -14.49 -18.74
N ARG A 140 -28.09 -13.46 -18.75
CA ARG A 140 -26.87 -13.40 -19.57
C ARG A 140 -25.64 -13.49 -18.65
N PRO A 141 -25.20 -14.70 -18.26
CA PRO A 141 -24.19 -14.88 -17.20
C PRO A 141 -22.86 -14.18 -17.51
N HIS A 142 -22.48 -14.09 -18.79
CA HIS A 142 -21.24 -13.44 -19.22
C HIS A 142 -21.21 -11.92 -18.97
N MET A 143 -22.37 -11.28 -18.82
CA MET A 143 -22.49 -9.84 -18.59
C MET A 143 -22.57 -9.49 -17.08
N LYS A 144 -22.54 -10.49 -16.21
CA LYS A 144 -22.52 -10.29 -14.73
C LYS A 144 -21.11 -10.16 -14.16
N ILE A 145 -20.11 -10.55 -14.95
CA ILE A 145 -18.71 -10.52 -14.52
C ILE A 145 -18.12 -9.20 -15.03
N PRO A 146 -17.65 -8.32 -14.13
CA PRO A 146 -17.07 -7.02 -14.49
C PRO A 146 -15.73 -7.15 -15.21
#